data_AF-A0A166B0X6-F1
#
_entry.id   AF-A0A166B0X6-F1
#
_cell.length_a   1.000
_cell.length_b   1.000
_cell.length_c   1.000
_cell.angle_alpha   90.00
_cell.angle_beta   90.00
_cell.angle_gamma   90.00
#
_symmetry.space_group_name_H-M   'P 1'
#
loop_
_entity.id
_entity.type
_entity.pdbx_description
1 polymer ?
#
loop_
_entity_poly.entity_id
_entity_poly.type
_entity_poly.pdbx_seq_one_letter_code
_entity_poly.pdbx_strand_id
1 'polypeptide(L)'
;MTAAGMVVLLYDHLLTFDREWRLIWKTKWDLTSCLFVFNRYIVLGAMIMKVHDISGLGHPVMSNKVCQWSIGVAMVLGIVSIATSNFLVMLRVWALLDERRSLIMVTGLAFVVTQVAALITTGVILPSMLPDVFYDEPITYACLISRNPGIPLGFIWLPGLFFEVSTFIIVVWNALDRPRSGGSPITKSMYRDGFVYFTVLFVLRLLNLTLGFAAPASLLFLGMLFIWCFTNVTLSRLILNSRQAIADHAAADARGLDTPAPYELASPTRVGSGQSMDSILKHSADYEMKTRQSQYCTTLPNYTTQWNLSP
;
A
#
# COMPACT_ATOMS: atom_id res chain seq x y z
N MET A 1 -15.48 -19.53 7.08
CA MET A 1 -14.75 -18.51 6.28
C MET A 1 -13.68 -17.80 7.10
N THR A 2 -13.99 -17.29 8.30
CA THR A 2 -13.01 -16.60 9.17
C THR A 2 -11.75 -17.41 9.46
N ALA A 3 -11.87 -18.68 9.82
CA ALA A 3 -10.72 -19.56 10.03
C ALA A 3 -9.84 -19.71 8.77
N ALA A 4 -10.45 -19.85 7.59
CA ALA A 4 -9.71 -19.90 6.33
C ALA A 4 -8.97 -18.57 6.06
N GLY A 5 -9.63 -17.43 6.32
CA GLY A 5 -9.00 -16.11 6.24
C GLY A 5 -7.81 -15.97 7.20
N MET A 6 -7.94 -16.48 8.42
CA MET A 6 -6.88 -16.49 9.42
C MET A 6 -5.68 -17.35 9.01
N VAL A 7 -5.94 -18.55 8.47
CA VAL A 7 -4.88 -19.44 7.94
C VAL A 7 -4.14 -18.75 6.81
N VAL A 8 -4.84 -18.15 5.85
CA VAL A 8 -4.22 -17.41 4.73
C VAL A 8 -3.38 -16.24 5.26
N LEU A 9 -3.89 -15.50 6.24
CA LEU A 9 -3.19 -14.36 6.83
C LEU A 9 -1.90 -14.81 7.54
N LEU A 10 -1.96 -15.83 8.39
CA LEU A 10 -0.78 -16.39 9.07
C LEU A 10 0.22 -16.96 8.07
N TYR A 11 -0.26 -17.71 7.08
CA TYR A 11 0.59 -18.27 6.05
C TYR A 11 1.33 -17.18 5.27
N ASP A 12 0.66 -16.09 4.91
CA ASP A 12 1.30 -14.93 4.28
C ASP A 12 2.35 -14.27 5.20
N HIS A 13 2.05 -14.13 6.50
CA HIS A 13 3.00 -13.59 7.47
C HIS A 13 4.30 -14.39 7.50
N LEU A 14 4.19 -15.72 7.58
CA LEU A 14 5.35 -16.62 7.59
C LEU A 14 6.12 -16.56 6.27
N LEU A 15 5.42 -16.61 5.13
CA LEU A 15 6.05 -16.63 3.81
C LEU A 15 6.84 -15.35 3.53
N THR A 16 6.33 -14.19 3.95
CA THR A 16 6.97 -12.90 3.63
C THR A 16 7.80 -12.34 4.78
N PHE A 17 7.93 -13.02 5.91
CA PHE A 17 8.66 -12.55 7.09
C PHE A 17 10.12 -12.19 6.77
N ASP A 18 10.80 -13.04 6.01
CA ASP A 18 12.19 -12.82 5.60
C ASP A 18 12.38 -11.54 4.78
N ARG A 19 11.45 -11.29 3.84
CA ARG A 19 11.42 -10.06 3.03
C ARG A 19 11.04 -8.84 3.87
N GLU A 20 10.07 -9.00 4.78
CA GLU A 20 9.65 -7.95 5.71
C GLU A 20 10.84 -7.51 6.58
N TRP A 21 11.57 -8.45 7.15
CA TRP A 21 12.75 -8.19 7.97
C TRP A 21 13.81 -7.38 7.20
N ARG A 22 14.14 -7.78 5.98
CA ARG A 22 15.15 -7.07 5.17
C ARG A 22 14.69 -5.71 4.66
N LEU A 23 13.45 -5.60 4.17
CA LEU A 23 12.98 -4.45 3.41
C LEU A 23 12.27 -3.38 4.25
N ILE A 24 11.85 -3.73 5.47
CA ILE A 24 11.13 -2.82 6.37
C ILE A 24 11.95 -2.62 7.64
N TRP A 25 12.26 -3.71 8.37
CA TRP A 25 12.88 -3.62 9.68
C TRP A 25 14.34 -3.19 9.65
N LYS A 26 15.13 -3.67 8.67
CA LYS A 26 16.54 -3.29 8.51
C LYS A 26 16.76 -1.94 7.81
N THR A 27 15.72 -1.38 7.20
CA THR A 27 15.80 -0.09 6.50
C THR A 27 15.44 1.07 7.43
N LYS A 28 15.76 2.31 7.03
CA LYS A 28 15.29 3.50 7.76
C LYS A 28 13.76 3.53 7.75
N TRP A 29 13.17 3.73 8.92
CA TRP A 29 11.72 3.79 9.06
C TRP A 29 11.20 5.10 8.47
N ASP A 30 10.42 4.98 7.41
CA ASP A 30 9.65 6.07 6.81
C ASP A 30 8.15 5.89 7.13
N LEU A 31 7.34 6.88 6.73
CA LEU A 31 5.90 6.85 6.94
C LEU A 31 5.23 5.58 6.38
N THR A 32 5.68 5.11 5.21
CA THR A 32 5.12 3.91 4.56
C THR A 32 5.43 2.66 5.37
N SER A 33 6.65 2.54 5.91
CA SER A 33 7.05 1.43 6.79
C SER A 33 6.22 1.39 8.07
N CYS A 34 6.02 2.52 8.74
CA CYS A 34 5.20 2.61 9.95
C CYS A 34 3.75 2.15 9.68
N LEU A 35 3.13 2.69 8.62
CA LEU A 35 1.75 2.39 8.26
C LEU A 35 1.56 0.94 7.79
N PHE A 36 2.55 0.39 7.08
CA PHE A 36 2.57 -1.02 6.69
C PHE A 36 2.55 -1.93 7.92
N VAL A 37 3.48 -1.73 8.86
CA VAL A 37 3.57 -2.53 10.10
C VAL A 37 2.27 -2.39 10.89
N PHE A 38 1.82 -1.15 11.14
CA PHE A 38 0.58 -0.88 11.85
C PHE A 38 -0.61 -1.65 11.27
N ASN A 39 -0.85 -1.51 9.96
CA ASN A 39 -1.98 -2.16 9.31
C ASN A 39 -1.87 -3.69 9.31
N ARG A 40 -0.67 -4.22 9.07
CA ARG A 40 -0.41 -5.67 9.01
C ARG A 40 -0.68 -6.36 10.35
N TYR A 41 -0.15 -5.82 11.44
CA TYR A 41 -0.30 -6.44 12.76
C TYR A 41 -1.66 -6.15 13.42
N ILE A 42 -2.31 -5.01 13.13
CA ILE A 42 -3.68 -4.76 13.61
C ILE A 42 -4.67 -5.75 13.02
N VAL A 43 -4.58 -6.02 11.72
CA VAL A 43 -5.48 -7.00 11.07
C VAL A 43 -5.25 -8.39 11.65
N LEU A 44 -3.99 -8.78 11.89
CA LEU A 44 -3.67 -10.04 12.53
C LEU A 44 -4.28 -10.15 13.94
N GLY A 45 -4.07 -9.13 14.78
CA GLY A 45 -4.64 -9.08 16.13
C GLY A 45 -6.17 -9.14 16.12
N ALA A 46 -6.82 -8.36 15.25
CA ALA A 46 -8.27 -8.35 15.11
C ALA A 46 -8.82 -9.72 14.68
N MET A 47 -8.13 -10.43 13.78
CA MET A 47 -8.53 -11.77 13.36
C MET A 47 -8.36 -12.81 14.45
N ILE A 48 -7.28 -12.74 15.25
CA ILE A 48 -7.10 -13.62 16.42
C ILE A 48 -8.27 -13.44 17.38
N MET A 49 -8.61 -12.20 17.74
CA MET A 49 -9.76 -11.91 18.60
C MET A 49 -11.05 -12.48 18.01
N LYS A 50 -11.29 -12.28 16.70
CA LYS A 50 -12.53 -12.76 16.07
C LYS A 50 -12.64 -14.26 15.96
N VAL A 51 -11.54 -14.95 15.68
CA VAL A 51 -11.51 -16.42 15.70
C VAL A 51 -11.77 -16.92 17.11
N HIS A 52 -11.20 -16.29 18.13
CA HIS A 52 -11.48 -16.62 19.52
C HIS A 52 -12.97 -16.47 19.85
N ASP A 53 -13.58 -15.34 19.50
CA ASP A 53 -15.00 -15.05 19.79
C ASP A 53 -15.98 -16.08 19.20
N ILE A 54 -15.68 -16.63 18.02
CA ILE A 54 -16.55 -17.59 17.32
C ILE A 54 -16.15 -19.06 17.51
N SER A 55 -15.02 -19.31 18.20
CA SER A 55 -14.49 -20.67 18.35
C SER A 55 -15.24 -21.52 19.37
N GLY A 56 -16.06 -20.90 20.22
CA GLY A 56 -16.68 -21.56 21.37
C GLY A 56 -15.68 -21.98 22.46
N LEU A 57 -14.38 -21.64 22.31
CA LEU A 57 -13.33 -21.98 23.29
C LEU A 57 -13.34 -21.06 24.52
N GLY A 58 -13.99 -19.90 24.42
CA GLY A 58 -14.18 -18.97 25.52
C GLY A 58 -15.23 -19.49 26.50
N HIS A 59 -14.81 -20.32 27.45
CA HIS A 59 -15.60 -20.56 28.66
C HIS A 59 -15.23 -19.48 29.70
N PRO A 60 -16.19 -18.78 30.34
CA PRO A 60 -17.65 -18.93 30.29
C PRO A 60 -18.35 -18.13 29.17
N VAL A 61 -19.64 -18.41 28.99
CA VAL A 61 -20.59 -17.77 28.05
C VAL A 61 -20.39 -16.26 27.94
N MET A 62 -20.30 -15.76 26.71
CA MET A 62 -20.05 -14.35 26.44
C MET A 62 -21.31 -13.51 26.65
N SER A 63 -21.24 -12.45 27.47
CA SER A 63 -22.35 -11.52 27.66
C SER A 63 -22.65 -10.73 26.37
N ASN A 64 -23.92 -10.38 26.14
CA ASN A 64 -24.33 -9.48 25.06
C ASN A 64 -23.52 -8.17 25.03
N LYS A 65 -23.11 -7.63 26.19
CA LYS A 65 -22.29 -6.41 26.26
C LYS A 65 -20.87 -6.62 25.73
N VAL A 66 -20.26 -7.77 26.02
CA VAL A 66 -18.93 -8.13 25.49
C VAL A 66 -19.01 -8.36 23.98
N CYS A 67 -20.11 -8.95 23.52
CA CYS A 67 -20.40 -9.15 22.10
C CYS A 67 -20.56 -7.85 21.32
N GLN A 68 -21.34 -6.91 21.86
CA GLN A 68 -21.48 -5.55 21.33
C GLN A 68 -20.12 -4.84 21.26
N TRP A 69 -19.36 -4.89 22.35
CA TRP A 69 -18.03 -4.28 22.42
C TRP A 69 -17.07 -4.89 21.39
N SER A 70 -17.01 -6.22 21.31
CA SER A 70 -16.12 -6.92 20.38
C SER A 70 -16.47 -6.61 18.91
N ILE A 71 -17.75 -6.60 18.53
CA ILE A 71 -18.16 -6.19 17.18
C ILE A 71 -17.79 -4.72 16.92
N GLY A 72 -18.06 -3.82 17.88
CA GLY A 72 -17.73 -2.41 17.78
C GLY A 72 -16.23 -2.18 17.55
N VAL A 73 -15.38 -2.82 18.37
CA VAL A 73 -13.92 -2.74 18.24
C VAL A 73 -13.45 -3.22 16.86
N ALA A 74 -13.96 -4.35 16.38
CA ALA A 74 -13.56 -4.87 15.08
C ALA A 74 -14.00 -3.98 13.91
N MET A 75 -15.18 -3.37 13.98
CA MET A 75 -15.62 -2.38 12.99
C MET A 75 -14.69 -1.16 12.97
N VAL A 76 -14.34 -0.63 14.14
CA VAL A 76 -13.42 0.51 14.26
C VAL A 76 -12.03 0.17 13.73
N LEU A 77 -11.47 -0.98 14.12
CA LEU A 77 -10.18 -1.47 13.61
C LEU A 77 -10.22 -1.71 12.09
N GLY A 78 -11.35 -2.23 11.58
CA GLY A 78 -11.59 -2.39 10.15
C GLY A 78 -11.55 -1.07 9.40
N ILE A 79 -12.20 -0.03 9.92
CA ILE A 79 -12.22 1.30 9.30
C ILE A 79 -10.85 1.95 9.34
N VAL A 80 -10.16 1.88 10.47
CA VAL A 80 -8.78 2.38 10.61
C VAL A 80 -7.87 1.66 9.62
N SER A 81 -8.00 0.33 9.49
CA SER A 81 -7.24 -0.47 8.52
C SER A 81 -7.53 -0.06 7.07
N ILE A 82 -8.80 0.19 6.72
CA ILE A 82 -9.18 0.67 5.39
C ILE A 82 -8.60 2.07 5.12
N ALA A 83 -8.70 2.99 6.08
CA ALA A 83 -8.14 4.33 5.96
C ALA A 83 -6.63 4.29 5.74
N THR A 84 -5.90 3.50 6.53
CA THR A 84 -4.46 3.28 6.35
C THR A 84 -4.12 2.66 5.00
N SER A 85 -4.92 1.67 4.56
CA SER A 85 -4.73 1.01 3.27
C SER A 85 -4.93 1.98 2.10
N ASN A 86 -5.99 2.78 2.14
CA ASN A 86 -6.28 3.81 1.12
C ASN A 86 -5.18 4.88 1.08
N PHE A 87 -4.64 5.26 2.24
CA PHE A 87 -3.53 6.19 2.31
C PHE A 87 -2.24 5.60 1.72
N LEU A 88 -1.92 4.33 1.99
CA LEU A 88 -0.78 3.63 1.38
C LEU A 88 -0.92 3.54 -0.15
N VAL A 89 -2.13 3.27 -0.65
CA VAL A 89 -2.44 3.31 -2.09
C VAL A 89 -2.23 4.73 -2.65
N MET A 90 -2.68 5.76 -1.94
CA MET A 90 -2.49 7.15 -2.36
C MET A 90 -1.01 7.53 -2.48
N LEU A 91 -0.19 7.20 -1.49
CA LEU A 91 1.26 7.44 -1.52
C LEU A 91 1.91 6.78 -2.74
N ARG A 92 1.45 5.59 -3.10
CA ARG A 92 1.89 4.89 -4.32
C ARG A 92 1.49 5.60 -5.59
N VAL A 93 0.25 6.06 -5.68
CA VAL A 93 -0.24 6.82 -6.83
C VAL A 93 0.57 8.11 -6.99
N TRP A 94 0.86 8.82 -5.90
CA TRP A 94 1.66 10.04 -5.94
C TRP A 94 3.07 9.81 -6.47
N ALA A 95 3.71 8.69 -6.12
CA ALA A 95 4.99 8.30 -6.69
C ALA A 95 4.94 8.02 -8.21
N LEU A 96 3.77 7.61 -8.75
CA LEU A 96 3.58 7.36 -10.18
C LEU A 96 3.19 8.61 -10.98
N LEU A 97 2.62 9.63 -10.32
CA LEU A 97 2.11 10.87 -10.94
C LEU A 97 3.17 11.96 -11.13
N ASP A 98 4.44 11.64 -10.85
CA ASP A 98 5.64 12.48 -10.92
C ASP A 98 5.45 13.86 -11.60
N GLU A 99 5.57 14.92 -10.79
CA GLU A 99 5.44 16.35 -11.10
C GLU A 99 4.05 16.93 -11.44
N ARG A 100 2.97 16.14 -11.56
CA ARG A 100 1.61 16.68 -11.77
C ARG A 100 0.94 17.10 -10.46
N ARG A 101 1.35 18.25 -9.90
CA ARG A 101 0.80 18.81 -8.63
C ARG A 101 -0.72 18.88 -8.59
N SER A 102 -1.38 19.16 -9.72
CA SER A 102 -2.84 19.18 -9.81
C SER A 102 -3.48 17.82 -9.51
N LEU A 103 -2.97 16.72 -10.08
CA LEU A 103 -3.52 15.38 -9.84
C LEU A 103 -3.24 14.90 -8.41
N ILE A 104 -2.11 15.29 -7.84
CA ILE A 104 -1.79 15.05 -6.43
C ILE A 104 -2.81 15.77 -5.52
N MET A 105 -3.11 17.04 -5.80
CA MET A 105 -4.14 17.79 -5.06
C MET A 105 -5.54 17.19 -5.21
N VAL A 106 -5.93 16.80 -6.43
CA VAL A 106 -7.25 16.19 -6.68
C VAL A 106 -7.40 14.86 -5.94
N THR A 107 -6.39 13.98 -6.01
CA THR A 107 -6.42 12.70 -5.28
C THR A 107 -6.38 12.88 -3.77
N GLY A 108 -5.62 13.86 -3.27
CA GLY A 108 -5.61 14.22 -1.85
C GLY A 108 -6.95 14.74 -1.35
N LEU A 109 -7.62 15.62 -2.12
CA LEU A 109 -8.97 16.10 -1.80
C LEU A 109 -9.99 14.95 -1.83
N ALA A 110 -9.94 14.10 -2.85
CA ALA A 110 -10.80 12.92 -2.95
C ALA A 110 -10.60 11.97 -1.76
N PHE A 111 -9.37 11.78 -1.30
CA PHE A 111 -9.08 11.01 -0.08
C PHE A 111 -9.77 11.63 1.14
N VAL A 112 -9.58 12.93 1.40
CA VAL A 112 -10.19 13.60 2.56
C VAL A 112 -11.71 13.50 2.53
N VAL A 113 -12.34 13.80 1.38
CA VAL A 113 -13.81 13.73 1.23
C VAL A 113 -14.32 12.32 1.49
N THR A 114 -13.66 11.29 0.93
CA THR A 114 -14.09 9.89 1.12
C THR A 114 -13.85 9.39 2.54
N GLN A 115 -12.78 9.81 3.21
CA GLN A 115 -12.56 9.48 4.63
C GLN A 115 -13.61 10.14 5.53
N VAL A 116 -13.94 11.41 5.31
CA VAL A 116 -15.00 12.10 6.06
C VAL A 116 -16.35 11.41 5.84
N ALA A 117 -16.69 11.05 4.59
CA ALA A 117 -17.91 10.29 4.30
C ALA A 117 -17.92 8.90 4.96
N ALA A 118 -16.79 8.20 5.01
CA ALA A 118 -16.66 6.91 5.70
C ALA A 118 -16.86 7.04 7.23
N LEU A 119 -16.33 8.11 7.84
CA LEU A 119 -16.53 8.40 9.25
C LEU A 119 -17.99 8.74 9.57
N ILE A 120 -18.65 9.56 8.73
CA ILE A 120 -20.06 9.92 8.91
C ILE A 120 -20.95 8.68 8.78
N THR A 121 -20.80 7.91 7.70
CA THR A 121 -21.61 6.70 7.47
C THR A 121 -21.45 5.69 8.60
N THR A 122 -20.22 5.46 9.06
CA THR A 122 -19.97 4.62 10.24
C THR A 122 -20.61 5.20 11.50
N GLY A 123 -20.44 6.50 11.76
CA GLY A 123 -20.96 7.17 12.95
C GLY A 123 -22.49 7.12 13.06
N VAL A 124 -23.19 6.97 11.92
CA VAL A 124 -24.65 6.77 11.87
C VAL A 124 -25.03 5.30 11.99
N ILE A 125 -24.34 4.41 11.27
CA ILE A 125 -24.71 2.99 11.15
C ILE A 125 -24.32 2.19 12.40
N LEU A 126 -23.13 2.43 12.96
CA LEU A 126 -22.63 1.62 14.06
C LEU A 126 -23.51 1.75 15.32
N PRO A 127 -23.91 2.96 15.79
CA PRO A 127 -24.77 3.08 16.97
C PRO A 127 -26.20 2.57 16.76
N SER A 128 -26.71 2.58 15.52
CA SER A 128 -28.03 2.02 15.22
C SER A 128 -28.03 0.50 15.14
N MET A 129 -26.89 -0.11 14.81
CA MET A 129 -26.72 -1.56 14.68
C MET A 129 -26.34 -2.25 15.99
N LEU A 130 -25.46 -1.67 16.80
CA LEU A 130 -24.92 -2.31 18.00
C LEU A 130 -25.97 -2.78 19.02
N PRO A 131 -27.08 -2.05 19.29
CA PRO A 131 -28.10 -2.52 20.23
C PRO A 131 -28.76 -3.85 19.83
N ASP A 132 -28.83 -4.15 18.54
CA ASP A 132 -29.42 -5.38 17.99
C ASP A 132 -28.45 -6.57 17.97
N VAL A 133 -27.21 -6.37 18.40
CA VAL A 133 -26.20 -7.42 18.54
C VAL A 133 -26.42 -8.19 19.84
N PHE A 134 -26.51 -9.52 19.73
CA PHE A 134 -26.63 -10.45 20.86
C PHE A 134 -25.74 -11.68 20.66
N TYR A 135 -25.41 -12.36 21.76
CA TYR A 135 -24.69 -13.63 21.73
C TYR A 135 -25.71 -14.77 21.64
N ASP A 136 -25.58 -15.61 20.63
CA ASP A 136 -26.47 -16.75 20.38
C ASP A 136 -25.89 -18.04 20.97
N GLU A 137 -26.57 -18.58 21.97
CA GLU A 137 -26.30 -19.87 22.61
C GLU A 137 -27.62 -20.66 22.69
N PRO A 138 -27.64 -21.97 22.35
CA PRO A 138 -26.50 -22.88 22.10
C PRO A 138 -26.22 -23.18 20.62
N ILE A 139 -26.83 -22.47 19.67
CA ILE A 139 -26.84 -22.92 18.26
C ILE A 139 -25.54 -22.54 17.55
N THR A 140 -25.13 -21.27 17.63
CA THR A 140 -23.98 -20.78 16.85
C THR A 140 -22.75 -20.39 17.67
N TYR A 141 -22.88 -20.23 19.00
CA TYR A 141 -21.81 -19.78 19.90
C TYR A 141 -21.11 -18.51 19.37
N ALA A 142 -21.88 -17.62 18.75
CA ALA A 142 -21.37 -16.46 18.02
C ALA A 142 -22.22 -15.22 18.25
N CYS A 143 -21.63 -14.06 17.94
CA CYS A 143 -22.33 -12.79 17.92
C CYS A 143 -23.19 -12.64 16.66
N LEU A 144 -24.50 -12.53 16.82
CA LEU A 144 -25.46 -12.33 15.74
C LEU A 144 -26.18 -10.98 15.88
N ILE A 145 -26.77 -10.55 14.76
CA ILE A 145 -27.64 -9.36 14.71
C ILE A 145 -29.08 -9.84 14.57
N SER A 146 -29.95 -9.39 15.49
CA SER A 146 -31.36 -9.81 15.54
C SER A 146 -32.19 -9.19 14.41
N ARG A 147 -31.88 -7.94 14.06
CA ARG A 147 -32.63 -7.17 13.07
C ARG A 147 -31.70 -6.52 12.07
N ASN A 148 -32.04 -6.62 10.78
CA ASN A 148 -31.35 -5.83 9.77
C ASN A 148 -31.55 -4.33 10.09
N PRO A 149 -30.48 -3.53 10.12
CA PRO A 149 -30.60 -2.09 10.33
C PRO A 149 -31.48 -1.48 9.22
N GLY A 150 -32.25 -0.44 9.55
CA GLY A 150 -33.06 0.28 8.56
C GLY A 150 -32.22 0.93 7.45
N ILE A 151 -30.92 1.07 7.66
CA ILE A 151 -29.92 1.52 6.69
C ILE A 151 -29.06 0.33 6.29
N PRO A 152 -28.98 -0.03 4.99
CA PRO A 152 -28.09 -1.07 4.50
C PRO A 152 -26.62 -0.85 4.92
N LEU A 153 -25.98 -1.89 5.45
CA LEU A 153 -24.56 -1.82 5.86
C LEU A 153 -23.64 -1.49 4.68
N GLY A 154 -24.06 -1.80 3.45
CA GLY A 154 -23.40 -1.45 2.18
C GLY A 154 -22.87 -0.02 2.10
N PHE A 155 -23.56 0.94 2.69
CA PHE A 155 -23.16 2.35 2.66
C PHE A 155 -21.79 2.61 3.32
N ILE A 156 -21.31 1.76 4.23
CA ILE A 156 -19.99 1.88 4.85
C ILE A 156 -18.85 1.75 3.82
N TRP A 157 -19.01 0.89 2.81
CA TRP A 157 -17.95 0.60 1.83
C TRP A 157 -17.99 1.51 0.60
N LEU A 158 -19.10 2.23 0.40
CA LEU A 158 -19.32 3.06 -0.78
C LEU A 158 -18.30 4.20 -0.93
N PRO A 159 -17.93 4.96 0.12
CA PRO A 159 -16.88 5.98 0.01
C PRO A 159 -15.51 5.39 -0.37
N GLY A 160 -15.16 4.24 0.19
CA GLY A 160 -13.90 3.55 -0.11
C GLY A 160 -13.83 3.07 -1.55
N LEU A 161 -14.93 2.52 -2.08
CA LEU A 161 -15.00 2.10 -3.49
C LEU A 161 -14.85 3.30 -4.43
N PHE A 162 -15.48 4.42 -4.13
CA PHE A 162 -15.35 5.65 -4.93
C PHE A 162 -13.88 6.13 -4.97
N PHE A 163 -13.17 6.08 -3.84
CA PHE A 163 -11.75 6.41 -3.79
C PHE A 163 -10.90 5.46 -4.64
N GLU A 164 -11.13 4.15 -4.54
CA GLU A 164 -10.38 3.15 -5.32
C GLU A 164 -10.65 3.28 -6.83
N VAL A 165 -11.90 3.50 -7.25
CA VAL A 165 -12.25 3.72 -8.65
C VAL A 165 -11.60 4.99 -9.20
N SER A 166 -11.71 6.11 -8.48
CA SER A 166 -11.12 7.38 -8.92
C SER A 166 -9.60 7.30 -9.03
N THR A 167 -8.92 6.70 -8.06
CA THR A 167 -7.46 6.48 -8.13
C THR A 167 -7.06 5.54 -9.24
N PHE A 168 -7.80 4.45 -9.46
CA PHE A 168 -7.56 3.52 -10.55
C PHE A 168 -7.68 4.19 -11.92
N ILE A 169 -8.75 4.97 -12.15
CA ILE A 169 -8.94 5.74 -13.39
C ILE A 169 -7.78 6.70 -13.62
N ILE A 170 -7.35 7.43 -12.58
CA ILE A 170 -6.23 8.38 -12.69
C ILE A 170 -4.92 7.66 -13.03
N VAL A 171 -4.64 6.50 -12.43
CA VAL A 171 -3.45 5.71 -12.73
C VAL A 171 -3.47 5.20 -14.17
N VAL A 172 -4.60 4.65 -14.62
CA VAL A 172 -4.78 4.16 -16.00
C VAL A 172 -4.64 5.30 -17.00
N TRP A 173 -5.30 6.43 -16.75
CA TRP A 173 -5.21 7.59 -17.61
C TRP A 173 -3.78 8.12 -17.69
N ASN A 174 -3.08 8.26 -16.56
CA ASN A 174 -1.68 8.69 -16.55
C ASN A 174 -0.76 7.70 -17.30
N ALA A 175 -1.04 6.40 -17.22
CA ALA A 175 -0.29 5.39 -17.97
C ALA A 175 -0.52 5.47 -19.49
N LEU A 176 -1.75 5.78 -19.92
CA LEU A 176 -2.11 5.93 -21.34
C LEU A 176 -1.67 7.27 -21.94
N ASP A 177 -1.73 8.35 -21.16
CA ASP A 177 -1.33 9.70 -21.56
C ASP A 177 0.18 9.82 -21.72
N ARG A 178 0.94 9.03 -20.94
CA ARG A 178 2.40 9.03 -20.97
C ARG A 178 2.95 7.61 -21.15
N PRO A 179 2.81 7.00 -22.35
CA PRO A 179 3.56 5.80 -22.67
C PRO A 179 5.03 6.20 -22.69
N ARG A 180 5.74 6.02 -21.56
CA ARG A 180 7.15 6.40 -21.41
C ARG A 180 7.96 5.72 -22.52
N SER A 181 8.25 6.46 -23.59
CA SER A 181 8.92 6.00 -24.81
C SER A 181 10.40 5.63 -24.63
N GLY A 182 10.88 5.60 -23.38
CA GLY A 182 12.19 5.08 -22.97
C GLY A 182 12.23 4.65 -21.51
N GLY A 183 11.09 4.24 -20.94
CA GLY A 183 10.96 3.95 -19.51
C GLY A 183 11.83 2.77 -19.07
N SER A 184 12.68 2.98 -18.06
CA SER A 184 13.49 1.93 -17.44
C SER A 184 12.63 0.68 -17.12
N PRO A 185 13.20 -0.53 -17.20
CA PRO A 185 12.48 -1.78 -16.92
C PRO A 185 11.69 -1.76 -15.60
N ILE A 186 12.21 -1.02 -14.61
CA ILE A 186 11.61 -0.73 -13.30
C ILE A 186 10.18 -0.25 -13.43
N THR A 187 9.99 0.79 -14.22
CA THR A 187 8.74 1.52 -14.30
C THR A 187 7.67 0.63 -14.95
N LYS A 188 8.06 -0.10 -16.00
CA LYS A 188 7.16 -1.02 -16.71
C LYS A 188 6.73 -2.20 -15.84
N SER A 189 7.64 -2.81 -15.06
CA SER A 189 7.27 -3.87 -14.12
C SER A 189 6.40 -3.34 -12.99
N MET A 190 6.73 -2.16 -12.43
CA MET A 190 5.93 -1.54 -11.38
C MET A 190 4.50 -1.21 -11.81
N TYR A 191 4.28 -0.75 -13.05
CA TYR A 191 2.94 -0.54 -13.57
C TYR A 191 2.18 -1.85 -13.78
N ARG A 192 2.81 -2.87 -14.37
CA ARG A 192 2.16 -4.16 -14.63
C ARG A 192 1.76 -4.84 -13.31
N ASP A 193 2.70 -4.91 -12.38
CA ASP A 193 2.48 -5.59 -11.11
C ASP A 193 1.52 -4.77 -10.25
N GLY A 194 1.69 -3.44 -10.19
CA GLY A 194 0.80 -2.52 -9.47
C GLY A 194 -0.64 -2.58 -9.95
N PHE A 195 -0.86 -2.65 -11.26
CA PHE A 195 -2.20 -2.74 -11.86
C PHE A 195 -2.96 -3.98 -11.35
N VAL A 196 -2.31 -5.15 -11.34
CA VAL A 196 -2.93 -6.40 -10.85
C VAL A 196 -3.37 -6.25 -9.40
N TYR A 197 -2.50 -5.69 -8.52
CA TYR A 197 -2.87 -5.46 -7.13
C TYR A 197 -4.04 -4.48 -6.98
N PHE A 198 -4.06 -3.38 -7.74
CA PHE A 198 -5.19 -2.43 -7.70
C PHE A 198 -6.49 -3.06 -8.19
N THR A 199 -6.46 -3.87 -9.24
CA THR A 199 -7.65 -4.61 -9.72
C THR A 199 -8.15 -5.59 -8.66
N VAL A 200 -7.26 -6.34 -8.00
CA VAL A 200 -7.64 -7.26 -6.93
C VAL A 200 -8.27 -6.51 -5.76
N LEU A 201 -7.68 -5.39 -5.32
CA LEU A 201 -8.24 -4.56 -4.25
C LEU A 201 -9.64 -4.03 -4.62
N PHE A 202 -9.82 -3.52 -5.84
CA PHE A 202 -11.10 -3.07 -6.34
C PHE A 202 -12.16 -4.18 -6.33
N VAL A 203 -11.82 -5.38 -6.81
CA VAL A 203 -12.74 -6.54 -6.80
C VAL A 203 -13.11 -6.91 -5.37
N LEU A 204 -12.14 -6.98 -4.45
CA LEU A 204 -12.39 -7.25 -3.03
C LEU A 204 -13.31 -6.19 -2.40
N ARG A 205 -13.14 -4.92 -2.75
CA ARG A 205 -14.01 -3.84 -2.28
C ARG A 205 -15.42 -3.93 -2.85
N LEU A 206 -15.55 -4.24 -4.14
CA LEU A 206 -16.83 -4.46 -4.79
C LEU A 206 -17.58 -5.63 -4.15
N LEU A 207 -16.88 -6.71 -3.82
CA LEU A 207 -17.46 -7.85 -3.09
C LEU A 207 -17.96 -7.46 -1.69
N ASN A 208 -17.24 -6.60 -0.95
CA ASN A 208 -17.75 -6.07 0.32
C ASN A 208 -19.03 -5.25 0.12
N LEU A 209 -19.08 -4.41 -0.93
CA LEU A 209 -20.26 -3.61 -1.23
C LEU A 209 -21.46 -4.49 -1.55
N THR A 210 -21.29 -5.49 -2.42
CA THR A 210 -22.38 -6.39 -2.82
C THR A 210 -22.88 -7.21 -1.63
N LEU A 211 -21.99 -7.73 -0.79
CA LEU A 211 -22.38 -8.37 0.47
C LEU A 211 -23.13 -7.40 1.38
N GLY A 212 -22.70 -6.15 1.45
CA GLY A 212 -23.33 -5.09 2.23
C GLY A 212 -24.78 -4.75 1.87
N PHE A 213 -25.18 -4.98 0.62
CA PHE A 213 -26.54 -4.73 0.14
C PHE A 213 -27.37 -6.00 -0.05
N ALA A 214 -26.76 -7.12 -0.39
CA ALA A 214 -27.46 -8.35 -0.78
C ALA A 214 -27.49 -9.41 0.31
N ALA A 215 -26.50 -9.47 1.21
CA ALA A 215 -26.41 -10.50 2.22
C ALA A 215 -27.18 -10.11 3.50
N PRO A 216 -27.80 -11.07 4.21
CA PRO A 216 -28.31 -10.82 5.55
C PRO A 216 -27.16 -10.50 6.51
N ALA A 217 -27.45 -9.72 7.56
CA ALA A 217 -26.43 -9.18 8.46
C ALA A 217 -25.53 -10.25 9.11
N SER A 218 -26.05 -11.46 9.34
CA SER A 218 -25.28 -12.59 9.91
C SER A 218 -24.19 -13.12 8.96
N LEU A 219 -24.49 -13.24 7.66
CA LEU A 219 -23.55 -13.69 6.63
C LEU A 219 -22.51 -12.62 6.26
N LEU A 220 -22.89 -11.35 6.42
CA LEU A 220 -22.03 -10.22 6.14
C LEU A 220 -20.72 -10.26 6.94
N PHE A 221 -20.78 -10.56 8.24
CA PHE A 221 -19.58 -10.59 9.10
C PHE A 221 -18.59 -11.69 8.68
N LEU A 222 -19.10 -12.85 8.27
CA LEU A 222 -18.29 -13.97 7.81
C LEU A 222 -17.55 -13.62 6.51
N GLY A 223 -18.24 -12.99 5.56
CA GLY A 223 -17.67 -12.56 4.29
C GLY A 223 -16.68 -11.40 4.44
N MET A 224 -17.03 -10.38 5.21
CA MET A 224 -16.19 -9.19 5.36
C MET A 224 -14.85 -9.50 6.05
N LEU A 225 -14.82 -10.39 7.04
CA LEU A 225 -13.58 -10.74 7.74
C LEU A 225 -12.63 -11.49 6.79
N PHE A 226 -13.17 -12.39 5.98
CA PHE A 226 -12.43 -13.06 4.93
C PHE A 226 -11.85 -12.06 3.92
N ILE A 227 -12.68 -11.14 3.41
CA ILE A 227 -12.22 -10.11 2.47
C ILE A 227 -11.19 -9.17 3.11
N TRP A 228 -11.31 -8.87 4.40
CA TRP A 228 -10.35 -8.03 5.12
C TRP A 228 -8.97 -8.70 5.18
N CYS A 229 -8.88 -10.01 5.42
CA CYS A 229 -7.63 -10.76 5.32
C CYS A 229 -7.01 -10.66 3.93
N PHE A 230 -7.79 -10.90 2.88
CA PHE A 230 -7.27 -10.86 1.50
C PHE A 230 -6.84 -9.45 1.07
N THR A 231 -7.56 -8.42 1.51
CA THR A 231 -7.16 -7.02 1.31
C THR A 231 -5.80 -6.75 1.96
N ASN A 232 -5.59 -7.21 3.19
CA ASN A 232 -4.34 -7.02 3.92
C ASN A 232 -3.16 -7.77 3.27
N VAL A 233 -3.37 -9.02 2.84
CA VAL A 233 -2.36 -9.81 2.11
C VAL A 233 -1.99 -9.14 0.78
N THR A 234 -2.99 -8.72 0.01
CA THR A 234 -2.81 -8.06 -1.29
C THR A 234 -2.01 -6.76 -1.14
N LEU A 235 -2.39 -5.92 -0.18
CA LEU A 235 -1.67 -4.69 0.13
C LEU A 235 -0.23 -4.97 0.62
N SER A 236 -0.06 -5.96 1.49
CA SER A 236 1.26 -6.29 2.03
C SER A 236 2.22 -6.71 0.93
N ARG A 237 1.76 -7.60 0.04
CA ARG A 237 2.54 -8.06 -1.13
C ARG A 237 2.83 -6.93 -2.09
N LEU A 238 1.87 -6.04 -2.36
CA LEU A 238 2.08 -4.85 -3.17
C LEU A 238 3.27 -4.03 -2.63
N ILE A 239 3.24 -3.68 -1.34
CA ILE A 239 4.29 -2.86 -0.69
C ILE A 239 5.65 -3.58 -0.72
N LEU A 240 5.71 -4.84 -0.30
CA LEU A 240 6.96 -5.60 -0.27
C LEU A 240 7.54 -5.82 -1.67
N ASN A 241 6.72 -6.05 -2.71
CA ASN A 241 7.21 -6.22 -4.08
C ASN A 241 7.82 -4.95 -4.65
N SER A 242 7.27 -3.78 -4.32
CA SER A 242 7.89 -2.53 -4.77
C SER A 242 9.15 -2.19 -4.01
N ARG A 243 9.21 -2.44 -2.70
CA ARG A 243 10.46 -2.24 -1.94
C ARG A 243 11.56 -3.16 -2.46
N GLN A 244 11.20 -4.41 -2.78
CA GLN A 244 12.12 -5.36 -3.38
C GLN A 244 12.62 -4.87 -4.74
N ALA A 245 11.72 -4.45 -5.64
CA ALA A 245 12.11 -3.91 -6.94
C ALA A 245 13.08 -2.73 -6.81
N ILE A 246 12.79 -1.77 -5.92
CA ILE A 246 13.68 -0.63 -5.65
C ILE A 246 15.05 -1.10 -5.14
N ALA A 247 15.08 -2.05 -4.21
CA ALA A 247 16.33 -2.59 -3.66
C ALA A 247 17.15 -3.35 -4.72
N ASP A 248 16.51 -4.13 -5.58
CA ASP A 248 17.17 -4.89 -6.65
C ASP A 248 17.81 -3.95 -7.67
N HIS A 249 17.14 -2.85 -8.00
CA HIS A 249 17.69 -1.83 -8.89
C HIS A 249 18.87 -1.09 -8.27
N ALA A 250 18.75 -0.64 -7.02
CA ALA A 250 19.87 -0.01 -6.32
C ALA A 250 21.10 -0.95 -6.23
N ALA A 251 20.88 -2.26 -6.08
CA ALA A 251 21.94 -3.26 -6.06
C ALA A 251 22.52 -3.58 -7.45
N ALA A 252 21.77 -3.37 -8.53
CA ALA A 252 22.25 -3.50 -9.91
C ALA A 252 23.11 -2.29 -10.29
N ASP A 253 22.65 -1.08 -9.96
CA ASP A 253 23.38 0.18 -10.16
C ASP A 253 24.71 0.17 -9.40
N ALA A 254 24.69 -0.28 -8.14
CA ALA A 254 25.90 -0.43 -7.31
C ALA A 254 26.90 -1.47 -7.86
N ARG A 255 26.42 -2.45 -8.65
CA ARG A 255 27.26 -3.46 -9.29
C ARG A 255 27.82 -3.02 -10.65
N GLY A 256 27.48 -1.82 -11.13
CA GLY A 256 27.94 -1.32 -12.43
C GLY A 256 27.47 -2.17 -13.60
N LEU A 257 26.36 -2.91 -13.44
CA LEU A 257 25.72 -3.66 -14.52
C LEU A 257 24.87 -2.70 -15.38
N ASP A 258 25.50 -1.65 -15.88
CA ASP A 258 25.00 -0.99 -17.07
C ASP A 258 25.28 -1.95 -18.24
N THR A 259 24.22 -2.61 -18.72
CA THR A 259 24.20 -3.04 -20.12
C THR A 259 24.62 -1.85 -20.97
N PRO A 260 25.64 -1.97 -21.85
CA PRO A 260 26.10 -0.85 -22.65
C PRO A 260 24.91 -0.31 -23.44
N ALA A 261 24.67 1.00 -23.36
CA ALA A 261 23.62 1.68 -24.08
C ALA A 261 23.70 1.33 -25.58
N PRO A 262 22.68 0.66 -26.16
CA PRO A 262 22.67 0.43 -27.59
C PRO A 262 22.06 1.66 -28.28
N TYR A 263 22.82 2.76 -28.36
CA TYR A 263 22.78 3.74 -29.47
C TYR A 263 23.73 4.94 -29.21
N GLU A 264 25.02 4.79 -29.46
CA GLU A 264 25.71 5.88 -30.16
C GLU A 264 25.38 5.71 -31.64
N LEU A 265 24.19 6.18 -32.05
CA LEU A 265 23.96 6.45 -33.45
C LEU A 265 24.80 7.68 -33.78
N ALA A 266 25.95 7.44 -34.41
CA ALA A 266 26.74 8.44 -35.08
C ALA A 266 25.80 9.38 -35.87
N SER A 267 25.68 10.62 -35.40
CA SER A 267 25.07 11.67 -36.19
C SER A 267 25.96 11.92 -37.42
N PRO A 268 25.44 11.89 -38.66
CA PRO A 268 26.23 12.30 -39.81
C PRO A 268 26.47 13.81 -39.69
N THR A 269 27.72 14.16 -39.43
CA THR A 269 28.23 15.53 -39.47
C THR A 269 27.93 16.13 -40.84
N ARG A 270 26.98 17.07 -40.90
CA ARG A 270 26.84 17.98 -42.03
C ARG A 270 28.03 18.94 -41.96
N VAL A 271 29.01 18.70 -42.82
CA VAL A 271 30.13 19.63 -43.05
C VAL A 271 29.54 20.94 -43.57
N GLY A 272 29.67 21.99 -42.76
CA GLY A 272 29.35 23.38 -43.08
C GLY A 272 30.40 24.29 -42.48
N SER A 273 31.46 24.51 -43.25
CA SER A 273 32.39 25.66 -43.24
C SER A 273 32.71 26.37 -41.91
N GLY A 274 33.98 26.26 -41.48
CA GLY A 274 34.69 27.44 -40.95
C GLY A 274 35.07 27.47 -39.47
N GLN A 275 35.51 26.37 -38.85
CA GLN A 275 36.17 26.42 -37.54
C GLN A 275 37.49 25.63 -37.53
N SER A 276 38.55 26.29 -37.04
CA SER A 276 39.92 25.75 -36.96
C SER A 276 40.03 24.59 -35.95
N MET A 277 40.77 23.55 -36.33
CA MET A 277 41.02 22.30 -35.59
C MET A 277 41.50 22.52 -34.14
N ASP A 278 42.18 23.63 -33.87
CA ASP A 278 42.70 23.98 -32.54
C ASP A 278 41.60 24.32 -31.52
N SER A 279 40.42 24.74 -32.00
CA SER A 279 39.28 25.06 -31.12
C SER A 279 38.55 23.80 -30.61
N ILE A 280 38.56 22.72 -31.39
CA ILE A 280 37.91 21.45 -31.08
C ILE A 280 38.76 20.67 -30.05
N LEU A 281 40.08 20.69 -30.18
CA LEU A 281 40.99 20.03 -29.25
C LEU A 281 40.99 20.71 -27.86
N LYS A 282 40.86 22.04 -27.80
CA LYS A 282 40.73 22.76 -26.52
C LYS A 282 39.40 22.45 -25.80
N HIS A 283 38.30 22.33 -26.54
CA HIS A 283 36.99 22.05 -25.92
C HIS A 283 36.88 20.59 -25.41
N SER A 284 37.53 19.64 -26.08
CA SER A 284 37.63 18.24 -25.62
C SER A 284 38.48 18.10 -24.35
N ALA A 285 39.60 18.83 -24.25
CA ALA A 285 40.48 18.79 -23.07
C ALA A 285 39.82 19.45 -21.83
N ASP A 286 39.07 20.53 -22.02
CA ASP A 286 38.33 21.20 -20.93
C ASP A 286 37.15 20.36 -20.41
N TYR A 287 36.52 19.55 -21.28
CA TYR A 287 35.42 18.68 -20.88
C TYR A 287 35.90 17.49 -20.05
N GLU A 288 36.99 16.83 -20.45
CA GLU A 288 37.62 15.72 -19.69
C GLU A 288 38.17 16.18 -18.32
N MET A 289 38.71 17.40 -18.22
CA MET A 289 39.25 17.91 -16.96
C MET A 289 38.14 18.22 -15.94
N LYS A 290 36.98 18.73 -16.40
CA LYS A 290 35.79 18.97 -15.55
C LYS A 290 35.11 17.69 -15.07
N THR A 291 35.10 16.62 -15.89
CA THR A 291 34.53 15.34 -15.48
C THR A 291 35.40 14.66 -14.42
N ARG A 292 36.73 14.69 -14.56
CA ARG A 292 37.64 14.15 -13.52
C ARG A 292 37.53 14.91 -12.19
N GLN A 293 37.40 16.23 -12.19
CA GLN A 293 37.36 17.01 -10.95
C GLN A 293 36.07 16.80 -10.13
N SER A 294 34.94 16.54 -10.78
CA SER A 294 33.66 16.20 -10.11
C SER A 294 33.71 14.82 -9.44
N GLN A 295 34.41 13.87 -10.06
CA GLN A 295 34.47 12.48 -9.60
C GLN A 295 35.38 12.30 -8.36
N TYR A 296 36.36 13.17 -8.14
CA TYR A 296 37.23 13.14 -6.95
C TYR A 296 36.63 13.83 -5.71
N CYS A 297 35.65 14.73 -5.86
CA CYS A 297 35.07 15.48 -4.75
C CYS A 297 33.96 14.74 -3.97
N THR A 298 33.53 13.55 -4.39
CA THR A 298 32.46 12.78 -3.72
C THR A 298 32.96 11.51 -3.02
N THR A 299 34.26 11.24 -3.02
CA THR A 299 34.87 10.10 -2.34
C THR A 299 35.92 10.53 -1.31
N LEU A 300 35.47 11.04 -0.16
CA LEU A 300 36.28 11.05 1.06
C LEU A 300 35.43 10.59 2.25
N PRO A 301 35.80 9.48 2.93
CA PRO A 301 35.10 8.99 4.12
C PRO A 301 35.57 9.76 5.36
N ASN A 302 34.64 10.39 6.09
CA ASN A 302 34.95 10.95 7.41
C ASN A 302 34.96 9.83 8.47
N TYR A 303 36.14 9.30 8.73
CA TYR A 303 36.48 8.60 9.97
C TYR A 303 37.84 9.12 10.45
N THR A 304 37.88 9.79 11.60
CA THR A 304 38.94 9.60 12.61
C THR A 304 38.54 10.19 13.96
N THR A 305 38.52 9.29 14.92
CA THR A 305 38.53 9.44 16.38
C THR A 305 39.82 10.07 16.94
N GLN A 306 39.67 10.68 18.13
CA GLN A 306 40.62 10.84 19.25
C GLN A 306 41.92 11.65 19.07
N TRP A 307 42.17 12.60 20.00
CA TRP A 307 43.40 12.68 20.80
C TRP A 307 43.16 13.43 22.14
N ASN A 308 43.59 12.82 23.24
CA ASN A 308 43.81 13.42 24.56
C ASN A 308 45.13 14.23 24.56
N LEU A 309 45.23 15.29 25.39
CA LEU A 309 46.18 15.46 26.52
C LEU A 309 46.40 16.93 26.91
N SER A 310 46.60 17.10 28.21
CA SER A 310 46.85 18.26 29.09
C SER A 310 48.09 19.11 28.70
N PRO A 311 48.47 20.18 29.44
CA PRO A 311 48.65 20.26 30.91
C PRO A 311 47.50 20.94 31.67
#